data_AF-A0A0N4UGT1-F1
#
_entry.id   AF-A0A0N4UGT1-F1
#
_cell.length_a   1.000
_cell.length_b   1.000
_cell.length_c   1.000
_cell.angle_alpha   90.00
_cell.angle_beta   90.00
_cell.angle_gamma   90.00
#
_symmetry.space_group_name_H-M   'P 1'
#
loop_
_entity.id
_entity.type
_entity.pdbx_description
1 polymer ?
#
loop_
_entity_poly.entity_id
_entity_poly.type
_entity_poly.pdbx_seq_one_letter_code
_entity_poly.pdbx_strand_id
1 'polypeptide(L)'
;MAQHRRGHFDELTFASFTTLSILQLIKEAQQKHGLRHADYQRYRGYCSRRIRRIRKSLGFTNLHKSIPKHPAKFIHRKLTADMISEEKYLQIAVFEAERCWSYAMQYKQEIGEDIHSRKRFHVISKLKRAVSHTKSLEAIVKICDQADVATKLESQAYNAWMHGSLFFELKKWKSALDYLRMAKTIYLKLEEAVKVDNMTELYDVKCKEIQAQLRYCEFNCADYMENNEAMSEILSIKLKLGDDDTLQDDFNKLITDVRSKALIDQPGEIYWASKKIIITNVVYDEIFSLQMALYEQILGNIRDVIQSLNDEPKKDETDGVQASMQDILAFLDFIRLSKTVERYLFIIKCARSQERNERPQSLIRLYDTVLENCKEIIKLPGVDNSTDLVDAYSLKVEYYRTLRLVLAIFIHIAYLFKRAQWFL
;
A
#
# COMPACT_ATOMS: atom_id res chain seq x y z
N MET A 1 66.10 10.16 -46.44
CA MET A 1 64.98 10.24 -47.40
C MET A 1 63.82 9.40 -46.87
N ALA A 2 62.60 9.95 -46.90
CA ALA A 2 61.29 9.32 -46.66
C ALA A 2 61.11 8.59 -45.31
N GLN A 3 60.51 9.19 -44.28
CA GLN A 3 59.06 9.35 -44.13
C GLN A 3 58.23 8.20 -44.74
N HIS A 4 58.06 7.12 -43.98
CA HIS A 4 56.81 6.36 -43.97
C HIS A 4 56.27 6.30 -42.55
N ARG A 5 55.63 7.40 -42.13
CA ARG A 5 54.56 7.32 -41.14
C ARG A 5 53.38 6.65 -41.84
N ARG A 6 53.22 5.34 -41.68
CA ARG A 6 51.94 4.68 -41.94
C ARG A 6 50.99 5.12 -40.82
N GLY A 7 50.16 6.11 -41.14
CA GLY A 7 48.94 6.37 -40.40
C GLY A 7 47.87 5.33 -40.77
N HIS A 8 46.91 5.19 -39.86
CA HIS A 8 45.70 4.36 -39.93
C HIS A 8 45.97 2.84 -39.98
N PHE A 9 45.51 2.04 -39.03
CA PHE A 9 44.20 2.07 -38.39
C PHE A 9 44.33 1.81 -36.88
N ASP A 10 43.86 2.76 -36.05
CA ASP A 10 43.25 2.39 -34.78
C ASP A 10 42.06 1.49 -35.13
N GLU A 11 42.28 0.18 -35.15
CA GLU A 11 41.23 -0.81 -35.14
C GLU A 11 40.45 -0.60 -33.83
N LEU A 12 39.45 0.27 -33.91
CA LEU A 12 38.38 0.53 -32.93
C LEU A 12 37.49 -0.71 -32.69
N THR A 13 38.03 -1.92 -32.84
CA THR A 13 37.36 -3.14 -32.40
C THR A 13 37.60 -3.28 -30.91
N PHE A 14 36.88 -2.49 -30.12
CA PHE A 14 36.68 -2.78 -28.70
C PHE A 14 36.19 -4.23 -28.63
N ALA A 15 37.04 -5.14 -28.16
CA ALA A 15 36.62 -6.48 -27.76
C ALA A 15 35.71 -6.32 -26.54
N SER A 16 34.44 -6.00 -26.78
CA SER A 16 33.40 -5.98 -25.76
C SER A 16 33.13 -7.41 -25.32
N PHE A 17 32.86 -7.63 -24.04
CA PHE A 17 32.33 -8.91 -23.59
C PHE A 17 31.01 -9.20 -24.31
N THR A 18 30.69 -10.48 -24.50
CA THR A 18 29.31 -10.90 -24.72
C THR A 18 28.45 -10.25 -23.63
N THR A 19 27.34 -9.61 -24.01
CA THR A 19 26.43 -8.99 -23.05
C THR A 19 25.99 -10.02 -22.01
N LEU A 20 26.41 -9.81 -20.76
CA LEU A 20 25.94 -10.61 -19.64
C LEU A 20 24.58 -10.07 -19.23
N SER A 21 23.51 -10.82 -19.53
CA SER A 21 22.24 -10.61 -18.84
C SER A 21 22.27 -11.28 -17.48
N ILE A 22 22.51 -10.47 -16.45
CA ILE A 22 22.47 -10.83 -15.03
C ILE A 22 21.08 -11.34 -14.67
N LEU A 23 20.00 -10.67 -15.10
CA LEU A 23 18.65 -11.08 -14.72
C LEU A 23 18.29 -12.45 -15.33
N GLN A 24 18.58 -12.65 -16.62
CA GLN A 24 18.36 -13.94 -17.29
C GLN A 24 19.20 -15.04 -16.65
N LEU A 25 20.51 -14.78 -16.43
CA LEU A 25 21.41 -15.74 -15.79
C LEU A 25 20.89 -16.20 -14.42
N ILE A 26 20.39 -15.25 -13.62
CA ILE A 26 19.82 -15.53 -12.30
C ILE A 26 18.52 -16.33 -12.44
N LYS A 27 17.56 -15.87 -13.24
CA LYS A 27 16.24 -16.50 -13.36
C LYS A 27 16.33 -17.93 -13.90
N GLU A 28 17.16 -18.18 -14.90
CA GLU A 28 17.41 -19.52 -15.40
C GLU A 28 18.05 -20.43 -14.33
N ALA A 29 19.03 -19.92 -13.59
CA ALA A 29 19.68 -20.69 -12.53
C ALA A 29 18.70 -21.01 -11.39
N GLN A 30 17.86 -20.05 -11.01
CA GLN A 30 16.83 -20.21 -9.99
C GLN A 30 15.80 -21.29 -10.39
N GLN A 31 15.29 -21.22 -11.62
CA GLN A 31 14.32 -22.19 -12.15
C GLN A 31 14.91 -23.61 -12.23
N LYS A 32 16.15 -23.77 -12.70
CA LYS A 32 16.81 -25.08 -12.90
C LYS A 32 17.26 -25.75 -11.58
N HIS A 33 17.46 -25.00 -10.50
CA HIS A 33 18.19 -25.49 -9.32
C HIS A 33 17.46 -25.40 -7.97
N GLY A 34 16.12 -25.51 -7.99
CA GLY A 34 15.31 -25.77 -6.79
C GLY A 34 14.29 -24.68 -6.46
N LEU A 35 14.44 -23.47 -7.00
CA LEU A 35 13.59 -22.34 -6.60
C LEU A 35 12.14 -22.48 -7.08
N ARG A 36 11.88 -23.32 -8.10
CA ARG A 36 10.51 -23.69 -8.51
C ARG A 36 9.69 -24.31 -7.36
N HIS A 37 10.34 -24.93 -6.39
CA HIS A 37 9.71 -25.51 -5.20
C HIS A 37 10.18 -24.85 -3.89
N ALA A 38 10.68 -23.60 -3.97
CA ALA A 38 11.26 -22.88 -2.84
C ALA A 38 12.40 -23.61 -2.10
N ASP A 39 13.13 -24.51 -2.77
CA ASP A 39 14.29 -25.19 -2.19
C ASP A 39 15.55 -24.31 -2.29
N TYR A 40 15.67 -23.37 -1.33
CA TYR A 40 16.80 -22.46 -1.25
C TYR A 40 18.11 -23.16 -0.87
N GLN A 41 18.06 -24.28 -0.16
CA GLN A 41 19.24 -25.05 0.23
C GLN A 41 19.93 -25.64 -1.00
N ARG A 42 19.16 -26.23 -1.92
CA ARG A 42 19.66 -26.75 -3.19
C ARG A 42 20.25 -25.65 -4.06
N TYR A 43 19.55 -24.50 -4.17
CA TYR A 43 20.03 -23.37 -4.96
C TYR A 43 21.34 -22.78 -4.40
N ARG A 44 21.44 -22.64 -3.07
CA ARG A 44 22.69 -22.24 -2.37
C ARG A 44 23.85 -23.19 -2.67
N GLY A 45 23.58 -24.50 -2.65
CA GLY A 45 24.55 -25.54 -2.97
C GLY A 45 24.99 -25.50 -4.44
N TYR A 46 24.07 -25.18 -5.36
CA TYR A 46 24.40 -24.91 -6.76
C TYR A 46 25.32 -23.69 -6.89
N CYS A 47 24.97 -22.54 -6.31
CA CYS A 47 25.77 -21.31 -6.42
C CYS A 47 27.21 -21.55 -5.92
N SER A 48 27.35 -22.24 -4.77
CA SER A 48 28.67 -22.60 -4.22
C SER A 48 29.51 -23.45 -5.18
N ARG A 49 28.90 -24.45 -5.82
CA ARG A 49 29.57 -25.31 -6.81
C ARG A 49 29.88 -24.54 -8.11
N ARG A 50 28.98 -23.68 -8.57
CA ARG A 50 29.16 -22.84 -9.76
C ARG A 50 30.33 -21.88 -9.59
N ILE A 51 30.40 -21.15 -8.47
CA ILE A 51 31.54 -20.28 -8.13
C ILE A 51 32.85 -21.07 -8.16
N ARG A 52 32.88 -22.25 -7.50
CA ARG A 52 34.09 -23.10 -7.47
C ARG A 52 34.52 -23.54 -8.86
N ARG A 53 33.58 -23.92 -9.74
CA ARG A 53 33.88 -24.31 -11.12
C ARG A 53 34.43 -23.16 -11.94
N ILE A 54 33.78 -21.99 -11.88
CA ILE A 54 34.23 -20.79 -12.62
C ILE A 54 35.63 -20.35 -12.15
N ARG A 55 35.87 -20.31 -10.83
CA ARG A 55 37.20 -19.98 -10.30
C ARG A 55 38.28 -20.95 -10.75
N LYS A 56 37.96 -22.24 -10.85
CA LYS A 56 38.90 -23.25 -11.37
C LYS A 56 39.16 -23.05 -12.86
N SER A 57 38.14 -22.80 -13.68
CA SER A 57 38.32 -22.61 -15.12
C SER A 57 39.13 -21.37 -15.46
N LEU A 58 39.04 -20.32 -14.63
CA LEU A 58 39.80 -19.07 -14.79
C LEU A 58 41.20 -19.12 -14.15
N GLY A 59 41.60 -20.23 -13.52
CA GLY A 59 42.82 -20.27 -12.68
C GLY A 59 42.77 -19.34 -11.45
N PHE A 60 41.64 -18.68 -11.21
CA PHE A 60 41.42 -17.71 -10.15
C PHE A 60 40.89 -18.37 -8.87
N THR A 61 41.60 -19.37 -8.36
CA THR A 61 41.21 -20.05 -7.12
C THR A 61 41.79 -19.39 -5.87
N ASN A 62 41.07 -19.43 -4.76
CA ASN A 62 41.55 -18.92 -3.46
C ASN A 62 42.63 -19.81 -2.83
N LEU A 63 42.83 -21.02 -3.35
CA LEU A 63 43.80 -21.96 -2.84
C LEU A 63 45.12 -21.72 -3.56
N HIS A 64 46.09 -21.20 -2.82
CA HIS A 64 47.44 -21.03 -3.33
C HIS A 64 48.32 -22.17 -2.82
N LYS A 65 48.74 -23.05 -3.73
CA LYS A 65 49.65 -24.15 -3.41
C LYS A 65 51.09 -23.67 -3.59
N SER A 66 51.68 -23.13 -2.53
CA SER A 66 53.08 -22.67 -2.57
C SER A 66 54.09 -23.82 -2.54
N ILE A 67 53.75 -24.94 -1.90
CA ILE A 67 54.64 -26.11 -1.76
C ILE A 67 53.87 -27.39 -2.15
N PRO A 68 54.42 -28.28 -3.00
CA PRO A 68 53.71 -29.47 -3.52
C PRO A 68 53.14 -30.44 -2.46
N LYS A 69 53.73 -30.50 -1.26
CA LYS A 69 53.35 -31.43 -0.17
C LYS A 69 52.62 -30.77 1.01
N HIS A 70 52.46 -29.45 1.02
CA HIS A 70 51.71 -28.75 2.07
C HIS A 70 50.26 -28.51 1.65
N PRO A 71 49.32 -28.44 2.62
CA PRO A 71 47.97 -27.99 2.34
C PRO A 71 48.01 -26.60 1.69
N ALA A 72 47.24 -26.43 0.63
CA ALA A 72 47.16 -25.14 -0.07
C ALA A 72 46.65 -24.07 0.90
N LYS A 73 47.35 -22.93 0.96
CA LYS A 73 46.97 -21.81 1.83
C LYS A 73 45.77 -21.09 1.22
N PHE A 74 44.80 -20.76 2.06
CA PHE A 74 43.68 -19.92 1.64
C PHE A 74 44.16 -18.46 1.54
N ILE A 75 44.21 -17.94 0.32
CA ILE A 75 44.43 -16.53 0.03
C ILE A 75 43.13 -15.97 -0.53
N HIS A 76 42.56 -15.00 0.16
CA HIS A 76 41.34 -14.35 -0.32
C HIS A 76 41.65 -13.50 -1.55
N ARG A 77 41.33 -13.99 -2.75
CA ARG A 77 41.45 -13.24 -4.00
C ARG A 77 40.15 -12.46 -4.24
N LYS A 78 40.20 -11.14 -4.04
CA LYS A 78 39.11 -10.22 -4.41
C LYS A 78 39.15 -9.97 -5.91
N LEU A 79 37.98 -9.84 -6.52
CA LEU A 79 37.88 -9.39 -7.90
C LEU A 79 38.24 -7.90 -7.94
N THR A 80 39.20 -7.53 -8.79
CA THR A 80 39.59 -6.14 -9.06
C THR A 80 39.29 -5.87 -10.54
N ALA A 81 38.93 -4.63 -10.89
CA ALA A 81 38.56 -4.25 -12.26
C ALA A 81 39.63 -4.64 -13.29
N ASP A 82 40.92 -4.48 -12.94
CA ASP A 82 42.06 -4.78 -13.81
C ASP A 82 42.21 -6.26 -14.18
N MET A 83 41.58 -7.17 -13.42
CA MET A 83 41.70 -8.63 -13.62
C MET A 83 40.64 -9.20 -14.56
N ILE A 84 39.69 -8.38 -15.01
CA ILE A 84 38.49 -8.86 -15.68
C ILE A 84 38.78 -8.90 -17.17
N SER A 85 39.15 -10.08 -17.64
CA SER A 85 39.37 -10.36 -19.06
C SER A 85 38.22 -11.17 -19.69
N GLU A 86 37.31 -11.71 -18.88
CA GLU A 86 36.18 -12.51 -19.34
C GLU A 86 34.92 -12.20 -18.52
N GLU A 87 33.76 -12.34 -19.18
CA GLU A 87 32.43 -12.29 -18.56
C GLU A 87 32.29 -13.21 -17.33
N LYS A 88 32.98 -14.36 -17.34
CA LYS A 88 32.97 -15.34 -16.24
C LYS A 88 33.42 -14.75 -14.91
N TYR A 89 34.28 -13.73 -14.88
CA TYR A 89 34.68 -13.05 -13.64
C TYR A 89 33.49 -12.32 -13.00
N LEU A 90 32.64 -11.69 -13.81
CA LEU A 90 31.41 -11.03 -13.34
C LEU A 90 30.41 -12.05 -12.79
N GLN A 91 30.27 -13.21 -13.45
CA GLN A 91 29.43 -14.31 -12.97
C GLN A 91 29.83 -14.79 -11.57
N ILE A 92 31.12 -14.75 -11.19
CA ILE A 92 31.55 -15.07 -9.82
C ILE A 92 30.86 -14.14 -8.81
N ALA A 93 30.89 -12.83 -9.04
CA ALA A 93 30.29 -11.86 -8.13
C ALA A 93 28.76 -11.99 -8.07
N VAL A 94 28.12 -12.21 -9.22
CA VAL A 94 26.67 -12.49 -9.30
C VAL A 94 26.30 -13.70 -8.43
N PHE A 95 26.98 -14.84 -8.61
CA PHE A 95 26.67 -16.05 -7.84
C PHE A 95 27.11 -15.97 -6.37
N GLU A 96 28.10 -15.14 -6.02
CA GLU A 96 28.44 -14.86 -4.62
C GLU A 96 27.32 -14.10 -3.90
N ALA A 97 26.73 -13.11 -4.57
CA ALA A 97 25.55 -12.40 -4.09
C ALA A 97 24.34 -13.34 -3.98
N GLU A 98 24.02 -14.08 -5.05
CA GLU A 98 22.89 -15.03 -5.08
C GLU A 98 23.02 -16.11 -3.99
N ARG A 99 24.22 -16.64 -3.76
CA ARG A 99 24.46 -17.61 -2.67
C ARG A 99 24.14 -17.00 -1.30
N CYS A 100 24.49 -15.73 -1.09
CA CYS A 100 24.21 -15.06 0.19
C CYS A 100 22.71 -14.78 0.33
N TRP A 101 22.06 -14.32 -0.74
CA TRP A 101 20.63 -14.11 -0.79
C TRP A 101 19.85 -15.41 -0.56
N SER A 102 20.19 -16.50 -1.26
CA SER A 102 19.54 -17.80 -1.08
C SER A 102 19.71 -18.34 0.34
N TYR A 103 20.85 -18.08 0.97
CA TYR A 103 21.06 -18.43 2.38
C TYR A 103 20.13 -17.60 3.29
N ALA A 104 19.99 -16.31 3.04
CA ALA A 104 19.07 -15.48 3.79
C ALA A 104 17.62 -15.96 3.65
N MET A 105 17.20 -16.31 2.44
CA MET A 105 15.85 -16.81 2.17
C MET A 105 15.60 -18.21 2.76
N GLN A 106 16.60 -19.09 2.77
CA GLN A 106 16.52 -20.36 3.51
C GLN A 106 16.22 -20.11 4.99
N TYR A 107 16.97 -19.22 5.64
CA TYR A 107 16.71 -18.90 7.04
C TYR A 107 15.33 -18.27 7.23
N LYS A 108 14.89 -17.42 6.29
CA LYS A 108 13.55 -16.82 6.32
C LYS A 108 12.44 -17.88 6.27
N GLN A 109 12.59 -18.89 5.42
CA GLN A 109 11.65 -20.01 5.37
C GLN A 109 11.66 -20.84 6.65
N GLU A 110 12.83 -21.08 7.24
CA GLU A 110 12.98 -21.83 8.49
C GLU A 110 12.49 -21.05 9.74
N ILE A 111 12.38 -19.72 9.66
CA ILE A 111 11.80 -18.90 10.74
C ILE A 111 10.29 -19.15 10.83
N GLY A 112 9.61 -19.31 9.70
CA GLY A 112 8.16 -19.46 9.66
C GLY A 112 7.46 -18.28 10.34
N GLU A 113 6.66 -18.59 11.35
CA GLU A 113 5.88 -17.61 12.13
C GLU A 113 6.61 -17.11 13.40
N ASP A 114 7.79 -17.65 13.73
CA ASP A 114 8.54 -17.25 14.92
C ASP A 114 9.20 -15.86 14.75
N ILE A 115 8.46 -14.82 15.12
CA ILE A 115 8.88 -13.42 15.04
C ILE A 115 10.18 -13.16 15.82
N HIS A 116 10.41 -13.89 16.90
CA HIS A 116 11.55 -13.71 17.82
C HIS A 116 12.71 -14.66 17.52
N SER A 117 12.66 -15.40 16.40
CA SER A 117 13.71 -16.32 16.02
C SER A 117 15.06 -15.61 15.86
N ARG A 118 16.07 -16.12 16.59
CA ARG A 118 17.47 -15.65 16.44
C ARG A 118 17.99 -15.80 15.01
N LYS A 119 17.37 -16.66 14.19
CA LYS A 119 17.69 -16.80 12.76
C LYS A 119 17.48 -15.50 11.98
N ARG A 120 16.67 -14.56 12.46
CA ARG A 120 16.50 -13.24 11.82
C ARG A 120 17.81 -12.46 11.74
N PHE A 121 18.68 -12.56 12.73
CA PHE A 121 20.02 -11.97 12.68
C PHE A 121 20.86 -12.58 11.55
N HIS A 122 20.70 -13.88 11.29
CA HIS A 122 21.36 -14.55 10.18
C HIS A 122 20.80 -14.10 8.82
N VAL A 123 19.48 -13.92 8.69
CA VAL A 123 18.86 -13.35 7.47
C VAL A 123 19.50 -12.01 7.15
N ILE A 124 19.49 -11.08 8.10
CA ILE A 124 20.05 -9.73 7.94
C ILE A 124 21.55 -9.78 7.62
N SER A 125 22.32 -10.60 8.35
CA SER A 125 23.76 -10.76 8.13
C SER A 125 24.08 -11.26 6.72
N LYS A 126 23.31 -12.24 6.22
CA LYS A 126 23.48 -12.76 4.87
C LYS A 126 23.06 -11.76 3.80
N LEU A 127 21.97 -11.01 3.98
CA LEU A 127 21.57 -9.95 3.05
C LEU A 127 22.58 -8.80 3.00
N LYS A 128 23.13 -8.36 4.14
CA LYS A 128 24.23 -7.38 4.17
C LYS A 128 25.43 -7.85 3.36
N ARG A 129 25.78 -9.14 3.45
CA ARG A 129 26.85 -9.72 2.63
C ARG A 129 26.48 -9.79 1.15
N ALA A 130 25.23 -10.13 0.81
CA ALA A 130 24.76 -10.11 -0.58
C ALA A 130 24.88 -8.71 -1.20
N VAL A 131 24.44 -7.68 -0.47
CA VAL A 131 24.59 -6.27 -0.85
C VAL A 131 26.05 -5.87 -1.04
N SER A 132 26.96 -6.33 -0.18
CA SER A 132 28.39 -6.08 -0.36
C SER A 132 28.92 -6.65 -1.68
N HIS A 133 28.50 -7.87 -2.05
CA HIS A 133 28.88 -8.49 -3.31
C HIS A 133 28.29 -7.78 -4.52
N THR A 134 27.01 -7.36 -4.49
CA THR A 134 26.38 -6.62 -5.60
C THR A 134 26.94 -5.22 -5.75
N LYS A 135 27.25 -4.54 -4.65
CA LYS A 135 27.95 -3.24 -4.68
C LYS A 135 29.34 -3.37 -5.31
N SER A 136 30.07 -4.43 -4.96
CA SER A 136 31.37 -4.72 -5.60
C SER A 136 31.21 -5.02 -7.08
N LEU A 137 30.18 -5.78 -7.47
CA LEU A 137 29.87 -6.07 -8.88
C LEU A 137 29.58 -4.78 -9.64
N GLU A 138 28.68 -3.93 -9.15
CA GLU A 138 28.34 -2.65 -9.79
C GLU A 138 29.58 -1.75 -9.95
N ALA A 139 30.39 -1.60 -8.89
CA ALA A 139 31.59 -0.77 -8.93
C ALA A 139 32.60 -1.26 -9.98
N ILE A 140 32.77 -2.58 -10.07
CA ILE A 140 33.63 -3.23 -11.04
C ILE A 140 33.11 -3.02 -12.46
N VAL A 141 31.83 -3.29 -12.71
CA VAL A 141 31.20 -3.20 -14.02
C VAL A 141 31.17 -1.77 -14.52
N LYS A 142 31.01 -0.79 -13.62
CA LYS A 142 31.05 0.64 -13.94
C LYS A 142 32.41 1.10 -14.50
N ILE A 143 33.51 0.58 -13.96
CA ILE A 143 34.88 0.92 -14.37
C ILE A 143 35.31 0.11 -15.61
N CYS A 144 34.72 -1.07 -15.82
CA CYS A 144 35.06 -1.93 -16.93
C CYS A 144 34.57 -1.36 -18.27
N ASP A 145 35.50 -0.95 -19.14
CA ASP A 145 35.19 -0.45 -20.48
C ASP A 145 34.68 -1.54 -21.42
N GLN A 146 35.06 -2.80 -21.17
CA GLN A 146 34.62 -3.97 -21.95
C GLN A 146 33.17 -4.40 -21.66
N ALA A 147 32.56 -3.89 -20.59
CA ALA A 147 31.19 -4.22 -20.21
C ALA A 147 30.18 -3.34 -20.96
N ASP A 148 29.20 -4.01 -21.59
CA ASP A 148 28.09 -3.38 -22.29
C ASP A 148 27.24 -2.48 -21.36
N VAL A 149 26.60 -1.47 -21.95
CA VAL A 149 25.71 -0.53 -21.25
C VAL A 149 24.54 -1.28 -20.60
N ALA A 150 23.99 -2.30 -21.28
CA ALA A 150 22.93 -3.14 -20.72
C ALA A 150 23.40 -3.87 -19.44
N THR A 151 24.58 -4.50 -19.46
CA THR A 151 25.16 -5.15 -18.27
C THR A 151 25.44 -4.16 -17.14
N LYS A 152 25.89 -2.94 -17.47
CA LYS A 152 26.08 -1.84 -16.49
C LYS A 152 24.76 -1.50 -15.79
N LEU A 153 23.69 -1.25 -16.55
CA LEU A 153 22.37 -0.94 -16.02
C LEU A 153 21.76 -2.11 -15.23
N GLU A 154 21.85 -3.34 -15.73
CA GLU A 154 21.38 -4.51 -15.01
C GLU A 154 22.12 -4.71 -13.68
N SER A 155 23.43 -4.46 -13.64
CA SER A 155 24.21 -4.57 -12.40
C SER A 155 23.75 -3.56 -11.35
N GLN A 156 23.41 -2.35 -11.79
CA GLN A 156 22.85 -1.29 -10.95
C GLN A 156 21.44 -1.65 -10.47
N ALA A 157 20.57 -2.15 -11.36
CA ALA A 157 19.23 -2.60 -11.00
C ALA A 157 19.26 -3.75 -9.99
N TYR A 158 20.17 -4.71 -10.19
CA TYR A 158 20.37 -5.84 -9.30
C TYR A 158 20.90 -5.41 -7.93
N ASN A 159 21.87 -4.49 -7.87
CA ASN A 159 22.33 -3.93 -6.61
C ASN A 159 21.22 -3.14 -5.88
N ALA A 160 20.49 -2.30 -6.60
CA ALA A 160 19.35 -1.56 -6.07
C ALA A 160 18.29 -2.51 -5.47
N TRP A 161 17.96 -3.59 -6.17
CA TRP A 161 17.02 -4.60 -5.68
C TRP A 161 17.51 -5.34 -4.43
N MET A 162 18.81 -5.68 -4.37
CA MET A 162 19.40 -6.30 -3.17
C MET A 162 19.40 -5.36 -1.97
N HIS A 163 19.70 -4.08 -2.17
CA HIS A 163 19.56 -3.06 -1.13
C HIS A 163 18.10 -2.92 -0.67
N GLY A 164 17.16 -2.85 -1.61
CA GLY A 164 15.72 -2.82 -1.33
C GLY A 164 15.29 -4.02 -0.48
N SER A 165 15.72 -5.23 -0.86
CA SER A 165 15.44 -6.47 -0.12
C SER A 165 16.04 -6.46 1.29
N LEU A 166 17.24 -5.92 1.49
CA LEU A 166 17.83 -5.76 2.82
C LEU A 166 17.02 -4.78 3.69
N PHE A 167 16.66 -3.61 3.16
CA PHE A 167 15.90 -2.61 3.92
C PHE A 167 14.47 -3.06 4.21
N PHE A 168 13.88 -3.84 3.31
CA PHE A 168 12.60 -4.51 3.50
C PHE A 168 12.63 -5.41 4.74
N GLU A 169 13.62 -6.30 4.87
CA GLU A 169 13.75 -7.17 6.05
C GLU A 169 14.11 -6.43 7.35
N LEU A 170 14.79 -5.27 7.21
CA LEU A 170 15.07 -4.36 8.32
C LEU A 170 13.84 -3.53 8.75
N LYS A 171 12.70 -3.67 8.06
CA LYS A 171 11.48 -2.86 8.27
C LYS A 171 11.72 -1.35 8.12
N LYS A 172 12.73 -0.95 7.33
CA LYS A 172 13.02 0.45 7.02
C LYS A 172 12.34 0.83 5.71
N TRP A 173 11.02 1.01 5.76
CA TRP A 173 10.17 1.13 4.57
C TRP A 173 10.57 2.28 3.65
N LYS A 174 10.90 3.46 4.19
CA LYS A 174 11.27 4.61 3.36
C LYS A 174 12.52 4.33 2.52
N SER A 175 13.57 3.80 3.14
CA SER A 175 14.79 3.41 2.41
C SER A 175 14.52 2.24 1.45
N ALA A 176 13.70 1.27 1.86
CA ALA A 176 13.30 0.17 0.97
C ALA A 176 12.58 0.69 -0.28
N LEU A 177 11.65 1.64 -0.14
CA LEU A 177 10.95 2.27 -1.25
C LEU A 177 11.92 2.94 -2.22
N ASP A 178 12.86 3.73 -1.72
CA ASP A 178 13.77 4.48 -2.58
C ASP A 178 14.63 3.53 -3.44
N TYR A 179 15.18 2.47 -2.84
CA TYR A 179 15.97 1.47 -3.56
C TYR A 179 15.13 0.58 -4.50
N LEU A 180 13.92 0.17 -4.08
CA LEU A 180 13.03 -0.64 -4.93
C LEU A 180 12.48 0.18 -6.12
N ARG A 181 12.16 1.46 -5.92
CA ARG A 181 11.76 2.37 -7.02
C ARG A 181 12.90 2.58 -8.00
N MET A 182 14.12 2.75 -7.50
CA MET A 182 15.32 2.82 -8.35
C MET A 182 15.48 1.54 -9.18
N ALA A 183 15.38 0.36 -8.55
CA ALA A 183 15.46 -0.93 -9.26
C ALA A 183 14.38 -1.05 -10.35
N LYS A 184 13.11 -0.75 -10.01
CA LYS A 184 11.99 -0.80 -10.96
C LYS A 184 12.21 0.14 -12.14
N THR A 185 12.63 1.38 -11.87
CA THR A 185 12.86 2.40 -12.91
C THR A 185 13.95 1.95 -13.89
N ILE A 186 15.01 1.31 -13.41
CA ILE A 186 16.08 0.83 -14.30
C ILE A 186 15.58 -0.35 -15.14
N TYR A 187 14.83 -1.30 -14.57
CA TYR A 187 14.27 -2.42 -15.34
C TYR A 187 13.26 -1.97 -16.40
N LEU A 188 12.41 -0.98 -16.11
CA LEU A 188 11.50 -0.40 -17.12
C LEU A 188 12.28 0.26 -18.27
N LYS A 189 13.35 1.00 -17.97
CA LYS A 189 14.21 1.58 -19.01
C LYS A 189 14.94 0.53 -19.84
N LEU A 190 15.33 -0.59 -19.22
CA LEU A 190 15.93 -1.72 -19.93
C LEU A 190 14.93 -2.42 -20.85
N GLU A 191 13.68 -2.58 -20.40
CA GLU A 191 12.58 -3.11 -21.20
C GLU A 191 12.35 -2.29 -22.47
N GLU A 192 12.33 -0.96 -22.36
CA GLU A 192 12.19 -0.03 -23.49
C GLU A 192 13.38 -0.10 -24.47
N ALA A 193 14.60 -0.33 -23.97
CA ALA A 193 15.83 -0.28 -24.74
C ALA A 193 16.17 -1.60 -25.47
N VAL A 194 15.99 -2.75 -24.80
CA VAL A 194 16.44 -4.06 -25.33
C VAL A 194 15.48 -4.60 -26.40
N LYS A 195 14.16 -4.42 -26.25
CA LYS A 195 13.12 -4.84 -27.22
C LYS A 195 13.27 -6.28 -27.77
N VAL A 196 13.84 -7.18 -26.98
CA VAL A 196 13.91 -8.63 -27.27
C VAL A 196 12.86 -9.32 -26.42
N ASP A 197 11.91 -10.01 -27.05
CA ASP A 197 10.70 -10.56 -26.41
C ASP A 197 10.98 -11.35 -25.12
N ASN A 198 11.97 -12.26 -25.15
CA ASN A 198 12.33 -13.08 -23.98
C ASN A 198 12.86 -12.24 -22.80
N MET A 199 13.58 -11.15 -23.10
CA MET A 199 14.15 -10.26 -22.07
C MET A 199 13.11 -9.30 -21.53
N THR A 200 12.22 -8.79 -22.39
CA THR A 200 11.12 -7.91 -21.98
C THR A 200 10.18 -8.63 -21.02
N GLU A 201 9.86 -9.90 -21.26
CA GLU A 201 9.04 -10.70 -20.34
C GLU A 201 9.73 -10.86 -18.96
N LEU A 202 11.04 -11.12 -18.94
CA LEU A 202 11.80 -11.24 -17.69
C LEU A 202 11.82 -9.92 -16.89
N TYR A 203 11.96 -8.78 -17.57
CA TYR A 203 11.91 -7.47 -16.93
C TYR A 203 10.51 -7.13 -16.41
N ASP A 204 9.44 -7.41 -17.16
CA ASP A 204 8.06 -7.19 -16.73
C ASP A 204 7.73 -8.03 -15.48
N VAL A 205 8.05 -9.34 -15.50
CA VAL A 205 7.89 -10.22 -14.33
C VAL A 205 8.65 -9.66 -13.13
N LYS A 206 9.88 -9.17 -13.34
CA LYS A 206 10.67 -8.57 -12.25
C LYS A 206 10.05 -7.27 -11.73
N CYS A 207 9.51 -6.43 -12.62
CA CYS A 207 8.81 -5.20 -12.25
C CYS A 207 7.54 -5.48 -11.45
N LYS A 208 6.77 -6.52 -11.80
CA LYS A 208 5.59 -6.98 -11.06
C LYS A 208 5.96 -7.46 -9.65
N GLU A 209 7.03 -8.27 -9.51
CA GLU A 209 7.57 -8.69 -8.21
C GLU A 209 7.94 -7.48 -7.33
N ILE A 210 8.67 -6.51 -7.91
CA ILE A 210 9.08 -5.29 -7.19
C ILE A 210 7.86 -4.44 -6.84
N GLN A 211 6.86 -4.35 -7.72
CA GLN A 211 5.64 -3.57 -7.47
C GLN A 211 4.85 -4.12 -6.28
N ALA A 212 4.80 -5.44 -6.09
CA ALA A 212 4.19 -6.03 -4.91
C ALA A 212 4.90 -5.60 -3.62
N GLN A 213 6.24 -5.60 -3.62
CA GLN A 213 7.05 -5.14 -2.48
C GLN A 213 6.90 -3.63 -2.24
N LEU A 214 6.79 -2.83 -3.31
CA LEU A 214 6.55 -1.39 -3.22
C LEU A 214 5.22 -1.10 -2.57
N ARG A 215 4.11 -1.72 -3.00
CA ARG A 215 2.79 -1.54 -2.38
C ARG A 215 2.82 -1.85 -0.89
N TYR A 216 3.50 -2.93 -0.50
CA TYR A 216 3.68 -3.28 0.91
C TYR A 216 4.47 -2.21 1.68
N CYS A 217 5.55 -1.69 1.09
CA CYS A 217 6.35 -0.65 1.74
C CYS A 217 5.61 0.70 1.79
N GLU A 218 4.84 1.07 0.76
CA GLU A 218 4.06 2.31 0.69
C GLU A 218 3.00 2.32 1.78
N PHE A 219 2.35 1.18 1.98
CA PHE A 219 1.39 0.96 3.05
C PHE A 219 2.00 1.18 4.43
N ASN A 220 3.07 0.45 4.78
CA ASN A 220 3.70 0.59 6.08
C ASN A 220 4.44 1.94 6.26
N CYS A 221 4.74 2.66 5.17
CA CYS A 221 5.25 4.03 5.26
C CYS A 221 4.15 5.04 5.61
N ALA A 222 2.94 4.85 5.08
CA ALA A 222 1.78 5.68 5.41
C ALA A 222 1.35 5.48 6.88
N ASP A 223 1.49 4.26 7.41
CA ASP A 223 1.19 3.92 8.81
C ASP A 223 2.09 4.63 9.84
N TYR A 224 3.29 5.10 9.43
CA TYR A 224 4.10 5.96 10.31
C TYR A 224 3.48 7.36 10.49
N MET A 225 2.46 7.72 9.71
CA MET A 225 1.74 8.98 9.86
C MET A 225 0.33 8.84 10.42
N GLU A 226 -0.33 7.69 10.36
CA GLU A 226 -1.68 7.50 10.91
C GLU A 226 -1.93 6.02 11.24
N ASN A 227 -2.46 5.77 12.45
CA ASN A 227 -2.62 4.48 13.11
C ASN A 227 -3.30 3.38 12.26
N ASN A 228 -2.83 2.12 12.33
CA ASN A 228 -3.61 0.93 12.77
C ASN A 228 -2.98 -0.43 12.40
N GLU A 229 -2.84 -1.30 13.42
CA GLU A 229 -2.44 -2.71 13.30
C GLU A 229 -3.44 -3.56 12.50
N ALA A 230 -4.73 -3.21 12.52
CA ALA A 230 -5.80 -3.88 11.78
C ALA A 230 -5.55 -3.93 10.25
N MET A 231 -4.84 -2.95 9.74
CA MET A 231 -4.52 -2.83 8.31
C MET A 231 -3.38 -3.79 7.90
N SER A 232 -2.44 -4.06 8.80
CA SER A 232 -1.38 -5.07 8.58
C SER A 232 -1.94 -6.48 8.42
N GLU A 233 -3.00 -6.83 9.15
CA GLU A 233 -3.71 -8.11 9.04
C GLU A 233 -4.43 -8.22 7.70
N ILE A 234 -5.14 -7.18 7.29
CA ILE A 234 -5.87 -7.12 6.00
C ILE A 234 -4.91 -7.35 4.83
N LEU A 235 -3.74 -6.72 4.81
CA LEU A 235 -2.79 -6.92 3.71
C LEU A 235 -2.13 -8.31 3.74
N SER A 236 -1.93 -8.89 4.93
CA SER A 236 -1.47 -10.27 5.06
C SER A 236 -2.49 -11.27 4.48
N ILE A 237 -3.79 -10.97 4.62
CA ILE A 237 -4.89 -11.74 4.01
C ILE A 237 -4.83 -11.59 2.48
N LYS A 238 -4.58 -10.38 1.95
CA LYS A 238 -4.40 -10.17 0.50
C LYS A 238 -3.24 -10.94 -0.10
N LEU A 239 -2.12 -11.03 0.61
CA LEU A 239 -0.95 -11.78 0.11
C LEU A 239 -1.20 -13.30 0.11
N LYS A 240 -2.12 -13.79 0.95
CA LYS A 240 -2.53 -15.19 1.00
C LYS A 240 -3.58 -15.52 -0.07
N LEU A 241 -4.45 -14.57 -0.40
CA LEU A 241 -5.46 -14.71 -1.45
C LEU A 241 -4.82 -14.32 -2.79
N GLY A 242 -4.53 -15.31 -3.64
CA GLY A 242 -4.00 -15.07 -4.99
C GLY A 242 -4.92 -14.19 -5.86
N ASP A 243 -4.48 -13.86 -7.08
CA ASP A 243 -5.16 -12.98 -8.04
C ASP A 243 -6.52 -13.54 -8.53
N ASP A 244 -7.51 -13.59 -7.65
CA ASP A 244 -8.90 -13.88 -7.99
C ASP A 244 -9.69 -12.56 -7.99
N ASP A 245 -10.13 -12.13 -9.17
CA ASP A 245 -10.67 -10.79 -9.44
C ASP A 245 -11.94 -10.49 -8.62
N THR A 246 -12.74 -11.51 -8.29
CA THR A 246 -13.97 -11.34 -7.49
C THR A 246 -13.68 -11.02 -6.02
N LEU A 247 -12.67 -11.68 -5.44
CA LEU A 247 -12.23 -11.42 -4.07
C LEU A 247 -11.48 -10.09 -3.95
N GLN A 248 -10.89 -9.62 -5.05
CA GLN A 248 -10.20 -8.33 -5.11
C GLN A 248 -11.16 -7.15 -4.91
N ASP A 249 -12.37 -7.21 -5.46
CA ASP A 249 -13.37 -6.15 -5.30
C ASP A 249 -13.91 -6.08 -3.87
N ASP A 250 -14.19 -7.22 -3.26
CA ASP A 250 -14.64 -7.27 -1.86
C ASP A 250 -13.52 -6.87 -0.89
N PHE A 251 -12.27 -7.23 -1.22
CA PHE A 251 -11.09 -6.77 -0.52
C PHE A 251 -10.86 -5.25 -0.65
N ASN A 252 -11.06 -4.69 -1.84
CA ASN A 252 -11.00 -3.25 -2.07
C ASN A 252 -12.10 -2.52 -1.29
N LYS A 253 -13.34 -3.05 -1.26
CA LYS A 253 -14.42 -2.50 -0.42
C LYS A 253 -14.03 -2.50 1.06
N LEU A 254 -13.52 -3.62 1.58
CA LEU A 254 -13.04 -3.71 2.97
C LEU A 254 -11.92 -2.71 3.30
N ILE A 255 -10.96 -2.53 2.40
CA ILE A 255 -9.94 -1.47 2.55
C ILE A 255 -10.58 -0.08 2.57
N THR A 256 -11.58 0.16 1.72
CA THR A 256 -12.27 1.44 1.65
C THR A 256 -13.07 1.71 2.93
N ASP A 257 -13.72 0.69 3.49
CA ASP A 257 -14.44 0.75 4.75
C ASP A 257 -13.48 0.97 5.94
N VAL A 258 -12.34 0.29 5.98
CA VAL A 258 -11.34 0.47 7.05
C VAL A 258 -10.69 1.85 6.95
N ARG A 259 -10.42 2.35 5.73
CA ARG A 259 -9.97 3.73 5.53
C ARG A 259 -11.02 4.75 5.94
N SER A 260 -12.30 4.48 5.65
CA SER A 260 -13.39 5.38 6.08
C SER A 260 -13.50 5.47 7.60
N LYS A 261 -13.16 4.39 8.32
CA LYS A 261 -13.09 4.35 9.78
C LYS A 261 -11.82 5.02 10.34
N ALA A 262 -10.69 4.92 9.65
CA ALA A 262 -9.41 5.45 10.12
C ALA A 262 -9.19 6.95 9.83
N LEU A 263 -9.86 7.51 8.81
CA LEU A 263 -9.73 8.93 8.41
C LEU A 263 -10.42 9.93 9.37
N ILE A 264 -10.88 9.46 10.53
CA ILE A 264 -11.59 10.26 11.54
C ILE A 264 -10.60 10.92 12.54
N ASP A 265 -9.28 10.84 12.31
CA ASP A 265 -8.26 11.31 13.27
C ASP A 265 -7.98 12.84 13.27
N GLN A 266 -9.04 13.65 13.47
CA GLN A 266 -8.92 15.02 13.96
C GLN A 266 -9.58 15.17 15.33
N PRO A 267 -8.99 15.94 16.26
CA PRO A 267 -9.46 16.01 17.64
C PRO A 267 -10.89 16.56 17.74
N GLY A 268 -11.76 15.80 18.40
CA GLY A 268 -13.13 16.23 18.73
C GLY A 268 -13.17 17.32 19.80
N GLU A 269 -14.00 18.35 19.58
CA GLU A 269 -14.21 19.45 20.52
C GLU A 269 -15.57 19.29 21.24
N ILE A 270 -15.56 19.31 22.57
CA ILE A 270 -16.78 19.36 23.39
C ILE A 270 -16.81 20.66 24.20
N TYR A 271 -17.98 21.28 24.28
CA TYR A 271 -18.21 22.44 25.13
C TYR A 271 -18.90 21.99 26.42
N TRP A 272 -18.28 22.24 27.57
CA TRP A 272 -18.86 21.99 28.89
C TRP A 272 -18.79 23.26 29.73
N ALA A 273 -19.95 23.75 30.23
CA ALA A 273 -20.06 24.98 31.00
C ALA A 273 -19.32 26.18 30.36
N SER A 274 -19.53 26.38 29.06
CA SER A 274 -18.87 27.42 28.23
C SER A 274 -17.34 27.28 28.11
N LYS A 275 -16.75 26.17 28.57
CA LYS A 275 -15.34 25.82 28.35
C LYS A 275 -15.22 24.86 27.18
N LYS A 276 -14.33 25.18 26.24
CA LYS A 276 -13.94 24.30 25.13
C LYS A 276 -12.94 23.27 25.65
N ILE A 277 -13.33 22.00 25.64
CA ILE A 277 -12.51 20.86 26.04
C ILE A 277 -12.15 20.09 24.78
N ILE A 278 -10.85 19.93 24.53
CA ILE A 278 -10.31 19.13 23.44
C ILE A 278 -10.18 17.71 23.99
N ILE A 279 -10.93 16.77 23.43
CA ILE A 279 -10.96 15.38 23.90
C ILE A 279 -10.13 14.51 22.97
N THR A 280 -9.42 13.54 23.54
CA THR A 280 -8.73 12.48 22.79
C THR A 280 -9.74 11.63 22.03
N ASN A 281 -9.46 11.37 20.75
CA ASN A 281 -10.44 10.87 19.79
C ASN A 281 -11.19 9.59 20.21
N VAL A 282 -10.52 8.68 20.93
CA VAL A 282 -11.12 7.44 21.45
C VAL A 282 -12.44 7.68 22.21
N VAL A 283 -12.49 8.72 23.05
CA VAL A 283 -13.69 9.02 23.84
C VAL A 283 -14.79 9.63 22.95
N TYR A 284 -14.43 10.45 21.96
CA TYR A 284 -15.39 11.04 21.04
C TYR A 284 -16.02 9.94 20.15
N ASP A 285 -15.21 8.99 19.67
CA ASP A 285 -15.65 7.85 18.87
C ASP A 285 -16.52 6.87 19.66
N GLU A 286 -16.17 6.57 20.92
CA GLU A 286 -17.02 5.75 21.80
C GLU A 286 -18.37 6.42 22.06
N ILE A 287 -18.38 7.73 22.34
CA ILE A 287 -19.62 8.50 22.51
C ILE A 287 -20.43 8.50 21.22
N PHE A 288 -19.78 8.71 20.07
CA PHE A 288 -20.44 8.71 18.76
C PHE A 288 -21.08 7.34 18.47
N SER A 289 -20.32 6.26 18.65
CA SER A 289 -20.78 4.89 18.42
C SER A 289 -21.97 4.55 19.32
N LEU A 290 -21.89 4.89 20.61
CA LEU A 290 -22.99 4.69 21.55
C LEU A 290 -24.23 5.52 21.18
N GLN A 291 -24.06 6.79 20.82
CA GLN A 291 -25.18 7.64 20.41
C GLN A 291 -25.84 7.14 19.13
N MET A 292 -25.05 6.71 18.13
CA MET A 292 -25.58 6.10 16.91
C MET A 292 -26.34 4.80 17.19
N ALA A 293 -25.78 3.91 18.01
CA ALA A 293 -26.44 2.67 18.41
C ALA A 293 -27.77 2.96 19.13
N LEU A 294 -27.81 3.96 20.01
CA LEU A 294 -29.03 4.39 20.70
C LEU A 294 -30.08 4.94 19.72
N TYR A 295 -29.69 5.78 18.76
CA TYR A 295 -30.62 6.27 17.74
C TYR A 295 -31.18 5.14 16.88
N GLU A 296 -30.34 4.20 16.46
CA GLU A 296 -30.77 3.05 15.64
C GLU A 296 -31.70 2.12 16.41
N GLN A 297 -31.42 1.89 17.70
CA GLN A 297 -32.30 1.12 18.58
C GLN A 297 -33.65 1.82 18.79
N ILE A 298 -33.65 3.12 19.11
CA ILE A 298 -34.89 3.89 19.32
C ILE A 298 -35.73 3.93 18.04
N LEU A 299 -35.12 4.21 16.88
CA LEU A 299 -35.82 4.26 15.60
C LEU A 299 -36.35 2.87 15.19
N GLY A 300 -35.60 1.80 15.45
CA GLY A 300 -36.04 0.42 15.26
C GLY A 300 -37.28 0.11 16.09
N ASN A 301 -37.21 0.36 17.40
CA ASN A 301 -38.32 0.12 18.32
C ASN A 301 -39.58 0.92 17.95
N ILE A 302 -39.44 2.20 17.59
CA ILE A 302 -40.60 3.04 17.19
C ILE A 302 -41.23 2.50 15.92
N ARG A 303 -40.43 2.13 14.92
CA ARG A 303 -40.93 1.53 13.68
C ARG A 303 -41.71 0.24 13.95
N ASP A 304 -41.20 -0.60 14.83
CA ASP A 304 -41.84 -1.88 15.16
C ASP A 304 -43.18 -1.65 15.91
N VAL A 305 -43.22 -0.65 16.80
CA VAL A 305 -44.48 -0.24 17.47
C VAL A 305 -45.49 0.33 16.46
N ILE A 306 -45.07 1.23 15.56
CA ILE A 306 -45.94 1.77 14.49
C ILE A 306 -46.49 0.64 13.62
N GLN A 307 -45.65 -0.34 13.25
CA GLN A 307 -46.07 -1.48 12.45
C GLN A 307 -47.11 -2.32 13.21
N SER A 308 -46.86 -2.61 14.48
CA SER A 308 -47.79 -3.38 15.31
C SER A 308 -49.16 -2.72 15.46
N LEU A 309 -49.22 -1.40 15.62
CA LEU A 309 -50.47 -0.64 15.71
C LEU A 309 -51.21 -0.55 14.36
N ASN A 310 -50.48 -0.51 13.24
CA ASN A 310 -51.10 -0.53 11.92
C ASN A 310 -51.67 -1.91 11.55
N ASP A 311 -51.07 -2.98 12.08
CA ASP A 311 -51.50 -4.37 11.86
C ASP A 311 -52.65 -4.79 12.80
N GLU A 312 -52.99 -3.98 13.81
CA GLU A 312 -54.16 -4.26 14.65
C GLU A 312 -55.45 -4.26 13.82
N PRO A 313 -56.28 -5.31 13.94
CA PRO A 313 -57.46 -5.46 13.09
C PRO A 313 -58.48 -4.37 13.42
N LYS A 314 -58.81 -3.54 12.44
CA LYS A 314 -59.90 -2.54 12.48
C LYS A 314 -61.27 -3.22 12.63
N LYS A 315 -61.58 -3.73 13.83
CA LYS A 315 -62.85 -4.38 14.16
C LYS A 315 -63.75 -3.40 14.89
N ASP A 316 -64.72 -2.82 14.18
CA ASP A 316 -65.89 -2.07 14.71
C ASP A 316 -65.62 -1.28 16.01
N GLU A 317 -64.48 -0.59 16.08
CA GLU A 317 -64.15 0.27 17.20
C GLU A 317 -64.92 1.58 17.04
N THR A 318 -65.42 2.13 18.15
CA THR A 318 -66.17 3.38 18.14
C THR A 318 -65.32 4.51 17.55
N ASP A 319 -65.93 5.47 16.85
CA ASP A 319 -65.24 6.59 16.18
C ASP A 319 -64.19 7.29 17.09
N GLY A 320 -64.44 7.34 18.40
CA GLY A 320 -63.52 7.89 19.39
C GLY A 320 -62.23 7.08 19.59
N VAL A 321 -62.29 5.74 19.55
CA VAL A 321 -61.10 4.88 19.67
C VAL A 321 -60.25 5.01 18.41
N GLN A 322 -60.89 5.04 17.24
CA GLN A 322 -60.15 5.20 15.98
C GLN A 322 -59.50 6.58 15.83
N ALA A 323 -60.16 7.65 16.29
CA ALA A 323 -59.54 8.98 16.40
C ALA A 323 -58.35 8.98 17.38
N SER A 324 -58.50 8.35 18.55
CA SER A 324 -57.40 8.23 19.52
C SER A 324 -56.21 7.42 18.97
N MET A 325 -56.46 6.38 18.18
CA MET A 325 -55.41 5.57 17.54
C MET A 325 -54.67 6.37 16.47
N GLN A 326 -55.37 7.20 15.70
CA GLN A 326 -54.76 8.12 14.73
C GLN A 326 -53.86 9.16 15.42
N ASP A 327 -54.29 9.71 16.56
CA ASP A 327 -53.48 10.64 17.35
C ASP A 327 -52.21 9.97 17.91
N ILE A 328 -52.31 8.71 18.36
CA ILE A 328 -51.15 7.92 18.81
C ILE A 328 -50.17 7.68 17.67
N LEU A 329 -50.64 7.27 16.49
CA LEU A 329 -49.80 7.08 15.31
C LEU A 329 -49.11 8.38 14.89
N ALA A 330 -49.84 9.50 14.86
CA ALA A 330 -49.28 10.81 14.56
C ALA A 330 -48.18 11.22 15.55
N PHE A 331 -48.37 10.93 16.84
CA PHE A 331 -47.36 11.17 17.87
C PHE A 331 -46.12 10.28 17.70
N LEU A 332 -46.30 9.00 17.37
CA LEU A 332 -45.18 8.09 17.11
C LEU A 332 -44.40 8.50 15.87
N ASP A 333 -45.07 8.94 14.81
CA ASP A 333 -44.43 9.51 13.62
C ASP A 333 -43.67 10.80 13.94
N PHE A 334 -44.24 11.68 14.78
CA PHE A 334 -43.54 12.86 15.27
C PHE A 334 -42.23 12.50 15.97
N ILE A 335 -42.25 11.52 16.89
CA ILE A 335 -41.03 11.06 17.57
C ILE A 335 -40.05 10.45 16.56
N ARG A 336 -40.52 9.59 15.65
CA ARG A 336 -39.70 8.94 14.62
C ARG A 336 -38.96 9.98 13.76
N LEU A 337 -39.69 10.97 13.24
CA LEU A 337 -39.13 12.03 12.40
C LEU A 337 -38.20 12.94 13.20
N SER A 338 -38.57 13.31 14.42
CA SER A 338 -37.74 14.15 15.31
C SER A 338 -36.40 13.48 15.63
N LYS A 339 -36.41 12.18 15.98
CA LYS A 339 -35.19 11.39 16.23
C LYS A 339 -34.39 11.12 14.97
N THR A 340 -35.05 11.00 13.83
CA THR A 340 -34.37 10.93 12.53
C THR A 340 -33.61 12.22 12.25
N VAL A 341 -34.23 13.39 12.47
CA VAL A 341 -33.57 14.69 12.34
C VAL A 341 -32.37 14.80 13.26
N GLU A 342 -32.51 14.46 14.56
CA GLU A 342 -31.40 14.48 15.50
C GLU A 342 -30.22 13.61 15.04
N ARG A 343 -30.51 12.38 14.57
CA ARG A 343 -29.50 11.45 14.04
C ARG A 343 -28.75 12.06 12.85
N TYR A 344 -29.46 12.60 11.86
CA TYR A 344 -28.83 13.21 10.68
C TYR A 344 -28.03 14.47 11.03
N LEU A 345 -28.52 15.29 11.97
CA LEU A 345 -27.76 16.46 12.46
C LEU A 345 -26.47 16.05 13.16
N PHE A 346 -26.52 14.95 13.90
CA PHE A 346 -25.33 14.38 14.53
C PHE A 346 -24.32 13.88 13.50
N ILE A 347 -24.77 13.15 12.47
CA ILE A 347 -23.91 12.73 11.34
C ILE A 347 -23.29 13.95 10.63
N ILE A 348 -24.08 14.99 10.35
CA ILE A 348 -23.59 16.23 9.73
C ILE A 348 -22.52 16.89 10.60
N LYS A 349 -22.69 16.91 11.92
CA LYS A 349 -21.70 17.50 12.84
C LYS A 349 -20.35 16.79 12.73
N CYS A 350 -20.37 15.45 12.68
CA CYS A 350 -19.15 14.64 12.53
C CYS A 350 -18.52 14.78 11.14
N ALA A 351 -19.35 14.76 10.09
CA ALA A 351 -18.91 14.98 8.73
C ALA A 351 -18.23 16.35 8.54
N ARG A 352 -18.74 17.39 9.21
CA ARG A 352 -18.17 18.74 9.16
C ARG A 352 -16.85 18.89 9.94
N SER A 353 -16.68 18.17 11.04
CA SER A 353 -15.37 18.13 11.72
C SER A 353 -14.28 17.48 10.87
N GLN A 354 -14.65 16.66 9.89
CA GLN A 354 -13.73 15.96 8.98
C GLN A 354 -13.56 16.76 7.68
N GLU A 355 -13.00 17.98 7.75
CA GLU A 355 -12.96 18.97 6.65
C GLU A 355 -12.39 18.50 5.29
N ARG A 356 -11.75 17.32 5.19
CA ARG A 356 -10.94 16.94 4.02
C ARG A 356 -11.43 15.80 3.14
N ASN A 357 -12.35 14.93 3.58
CA ASN A 357 -12.62 13.68 2.85
C ASN A 357 -14.07 13.44 2.43
N GLU A 358 -15.05 14.21 2.90
CA GLU A 358 -16.40 14.02 2.41
C GLU A 358 -16.63 14.73 1.08
N ARG A 359 -17.19 13.97 0.11
CA ARG A 359 -17.70 14.54 -1.13
C ARG A 359 -18.73 15.60 -0.74
N PRO A 360 -18.57 16.87 -1.09
CA PRO A 360 -19.49 17.89 -0.61
C PRO A 360 -20.97 17.64 -1.00
N GLN A 361 -21.20 16.81 -2.03
CA GLN A 361 -22.53 16.31 -2.39
C GLN A 361 -23.17 15.36 -1.34
N SER A 362 -22.40 14.61 -0.54
CA SER A 362 -22.94 13.81 0.58
C SER A 362 -23.56 14.71 1.64
N LEU A 363 -22.84 15.74 2.08
CA LEU A 363 -23.31 16.72 3.05
C LEU A 363 -24.62 17.39 2.61
N ILE A 364 -24.72 17.81 1.34
CA ILE A 364 -25.97 18.37 0.80
C ILE A 364 -27.13 17.38 0.95
N ARG A 365 -26.92 16.09 0.62
CA ARG A 365 -27.96 15.07 0.75
C ARG A 365 -28.42 14.88 2.20
N LEU A 366 -27.50 14.93 3.17
CA LEU A 366 -27.86 14.85 4.58
C LEU A 366 -28.74 16.04 4.99
N TYR A 367 -28.41 17.25 4.56
CA TYR A 367 -29.27 18.43 4.80
C TYR A 367 -30.62 18.33 4.10
N ASP A 368 -30.68 17.76 2.90
CA ASP A 368 -31.94 17.52 2.19
C ASP A 368 -32.85 16.56 2.96
N THR A 369 -32.29 15.47 3.50
CA THR A 369 -33.05 14.55 4.36
C THR A 369 -33.55 15.24 5.63
N VAL A 370 -32.72 16.07 6.29
CA VAL A 370 -33.16 16.85 7.46
C VAL A 370 -34.33 17.78 7.10
N LEU A 371 -34.23 18.47 5.97
CA LEU A 371 -35.27 19.39 5.49
C LEU A 371 -36.57 18.66 5.16
N GLU A 372 -36.49 17.49 4.55
CA GLU A 372 -37.64 16.66 4.22
C GLU A 372 -38.37 16.19 5.49
N ASN A 373 -37.63 15.64 6.47
CA ASN A 373 -38.21 15.20 7.74
C ASN A 373 -38.84 16.38 8.52
N CYS A 374 -38.20 17.55 8.57
CA CYS A 374 -38.78 18.73 9.22
C CYS A 374 -40.07 19.20 8.54
N LYS A 375 -40.15 19.11 7.20
CA LYS A 375 -41.38 19.44 6.46
C LYS A 375 -42.48 18.40 6.66
N GLU A 376 -42.11 17.13 6.80
CA GLU A 376 -43.05 16.04 7.09
C GLU A 376 -43.65 16.22 8.50
N ILE A 377 -42.86 16.63 9.49
CA ILE A 377 -43.34 16.97 10.84
C ILE A 377 -44.41 18.06 10.80
N ILE A 378 -44.20 19.14 10.02
CA ILE A 378 -45.18 20.23 9.89
C ILE A 378 -46.50 19.74 9.28
N LYS A 379 -46.48 18.67 8.47
CA LYS A 379 -47.66 18.11 7.81
C LYS A 379 -48.38 17.03 8.63
N LEU A 380 -47.88 16.66 9.81
CA LEU A 380 -48.51 15.63 10.63
C LEU A 380 -49.87 16.12 11.14
N PRO A 381 -50.89 15.25 11.19
CA PRO A 381 -52.20 15.60 11.74
C PRO A 381 -52.08 16.01 13.21
N GLY A 382 -52.81 17.07 13.60
CA GLY A 382 -52.79 17.62 14.96
C GLY A 382 -51.71 18.66 15.23
N VAL A 383 -50.68 18.79 14.37
CA VAL A 383 -49.62 19.80 14.53
C VAL A 383 -50.15 21.23 14.34
N ASP A 384 -51.14 21.42 13.48
CA ASP A 384 -51.82 22.72 13.26
C ASP A 384 -52.44 23.30 14.55
N ASN A 385 -52.74 22.46 15.54
CA ASN A 385 -53.28 22.90 16.83
C ASN A 385 -52.22 23.57 17.72
N SER A 386 -50.93 23.41 17.42
CA SER A 386 -49.81 23.98 18.17
C SER A 386 -49.02 24.95 17.30
N THR A 387 -49.31 26.25 17.43
CA THR A 387 -48.56 27.31 16.75
C THR A 387 -47.07 27.25 17.06
N ASP A 388 -46.71 26.99 18.31
CA ASP A 388 -45.32 26.92 18.75
C ASP A 388 -44.52 25.82 18.04
N LEU A 389 -45.14 24.67 17.80
CA LEU A 389 -44.50 23.55 17.11
C LEU A 389 -44.27 23.86 15.64
N VAL A 390 -45.29 24.43 14.97
CA VAL A 390 -45.21 24.87 13.58
C VAL A 390 -44.12 25.93 13.41
N ASP A 391 -44.06 26.92 14.30
CA ASP A 391 -43.07 27.99 14.26
C ASP A 391 -41.65 27.47 14.49
N ALA A 392 -41.46 26.59 15.49
CA ALA A 392 -40.15 26.01 15.78
C ALA A 392 -39.59 25.19 14.61
N TYR A 393 -40.41 24.35 13.98
CA TYR A 393 -39.96 23.55 12.83
C TYR A 393 -39.85 24.37 11.54
N SER A 394 -40.68 25.38 11.34
CA SER A 394 -40.55 26.32 10.22
C SER A 394 -39.21 27.08 10.30
N LEU A 395 -38.85 27.56 11.49
CA LEU A 395 -37.57 28.21 11.73
C LEU A 395 -36.38 27.26 11.53
N LYS A 396 -36.50 25.98 11.95
CA LYS A 396 -35.49 24.95 11.64
C LYS A 396 -35.36 24.71 10.13
N VAL A 397 -36.47 24.67 9.38
CA VAL A 397 -36.45 24.51 7.92
C VAL A 397 -35.72 25.67 7.26
N GLU A 398 -35.97 26.91 7.68
CA GLU A 398 -35.26 28.08 7.15
C GLU A 398 -33.77 28.05 7.49
N TYR A 399 -33.44 27.72 8.73
CA TYR A 399 -32.05 27.60 9.20
C TYR A 399 -31.25 26.56 8.40
N TYR A 400 -31.75 25.33 8.30
CA TYR A 400 -31.05 24.27 7.56
C TYR A 400 -31.03 24.50 6.05
N ARG A 401 -32.05 25.15 5.49
CA ARG A 401 -32.05 25.57 4.08
C ARG A 401 -30.93 26.57 3.82
N THR A 402 -30.75 27.53 4.72
CA THR A 402 -29.68 28.52 4.63
C THR A 402 -28.30 27.84 4.70
N LEU A 403 -28.10 26.93 5.66
CA LEU A 403 -26.85 26.17 5.77
C LEU A 403 -26.54 25.32 4.52
N ARG A 404 -27.56 24.66 3.95
CA ARG A 404 -27.43 23.91 2.70
C ARG A 404 -26.99 24.81 1.55
N LEU A 405 -27.60 25.98 1.40
CA LEU A 405 -27.26 26.95 0.35
C LEU A 405 -25.84 27.46 0.50
N VAL A 406 -25.41 27.78 1.72
CA VAL A 406 -24.03 28.19 2.01
C VAL A 406 -23.03 27.12 1.57
N LEU A 407 -23.29 25.85 1.89
CA LEU A 407 -22.45 24.73 1.46
C LEU A 407 -22.43 24.58 -0.06
N ALA A 408 -23.58 24.67 -0.73
CA ALA A 408 -23.67 24.63 -2.19
C ALA A 408 -22.84 25.75 -2.85
N ILE A 409 -22.88 26.97 -2.30
CA ILE A 409 -22.09 28.10 -2.78
C ILE A 409 -20.59 27.81 -2.62
N PHE A 410 -20.14 27.33 -1.45
CA PHE A 410 -18.73 26.97 -1.23
C PHE A 410 -18.24 25.93 -2.24
N ILE A 411 -19.08 24.94 -2.56
CA ILE A 411 -18.77 23.90 -3.54
C ILE A 411 -18.60 24.50 -4.92
N HIS A 412 -19.55 25.34 -5.36
CA HIS A 412 -19.48 26.00 -6.66
C HIS A 412 -18.25 26.91 -6.76
N ILE A 413 -17.91 27.66 -5.71
CA ILE A 413 -16.69 28.47 -5.64
C ILE A 413 -15.45 27.58 -5.79
N ALA A 414 -15.36 26.46 -5.06
CA ALA A 414 -14.23 25.53 -5.16
C ALA A 414 -14.09 24.92 -6.56
N TYR A 415 -15.20 24.58 -7.23
CA TYR A 415 -15.21 24.13 -8.62
C TYR A 415 -14.73 25.21 -9.59
N LEU A 416 -15.14 26.47 -9.38
CA LEU A 416 -14.69 27.61 -10.18
C LEU A 416 -13.18 27.86 -10.00
N PHE A 417 -12.65 27.83 -8.78
CA PHE A 417 -11.22 27.96 -8.52
C PHE A 417 -10.39 26.84 -9.16
N LYS A 418 -10.84 25.58 -9.05
CA LYS A 418 -10.17 24.45 -9.74
C LYS A 418 -10.17 24.62 -11.25
N ARG A 419 -11.24 25.15 -11.85
CA ARG A 419 -11.27 25.46 -13.29
C ARG A 419 -10.43 26.69 -13.64
N ALA A 420 -10.36 27.71 -12.80
CA ALA A 420 -9.53 28.88 -13.03
C ALA A 420 -8.02 28.54 -13.03
N GLN A 421 -7.59 27.54 -12.24
CA GLN A 421 -6.24 26.97 -12.33
C GLN A 421 -5.93 26.26 -13.65
N TRP A 422 -6.93 25.96 -14.48
CA TRP A 422 -6.73 25.46 -15.85
C TRP A 422 -6.71 26.59 -16.90
N PHE A 423 -7.10 27.81 -16.52
CA PHE A 423 -7.11 28.98 -17.40
C PHE A 423 -5.90 29.91 -17.20
N LEU A 424 -5.12 29.72 -16.12
CA LEU A 424 -3.79 30.29 -15.89
C LEU A 424 -2.74 29.23 -16.21
#